data_AF-A0A7S4NAZ7-F1
#
_entry.id   AF-A0A7S4NAZ7-F1
#
_cell.length_a   1.000
_cell.length_b   1.000
_cell.length_c   1.000
_cell.angle_alpha   90.00
_cell.angle_beta   90.00
_cell.angle_gamma   90.00
#
_symmetry.space_group_name_H-M   'P 1'
#
loop_
_entity.id
_entity.type
_entity.pdbx_description
1 polymer ?
#
loop_
_entity_poly.entity_id
_entity_poly.type
_entity_poly.pdbx_seq_one_letter_code
_entity_poly.pdbx_strand_id
1 'polypeptide(L)'
;VNPPPPPAPSPSTSNPPPTVTPPSLSPPGPSPPTLTDSLSDCVHFAGQFRNTCTSPRQVDSTFTFASAVVNIPGEEITCPNWPTDNGFPCIGWMEGSSCKWIRRTCATCFAHPQDGRTMIRLQTNSMPDHCPGNSLVKPQEFDYEVLFNAPATLGAHVHFENEQTTRPKFVPPRGFQDVTYNNAATAEVCPLSHTYDLNGLRITEFGNVESRRALAYAINGVVFQNSNQEDDDPIYPQGLGAVAEQPLDICMGHNQRNSDSGMYHYHFLPPCLNPNFLNDKTMGECLLSECEDDPMQWALSAYQENEWARKKIIGLSKDGRPMYGPHDDSGQLWQPSNVDACNGVRADPYYHYVTTLWHPYVAGCQGPTNLVHEESPPFYATCSLNGIEEYMEPRKSLGESCVANQHCASQICDLANEVCSNNAPAPTPPVECRSNGVGCMIDANCCSCNCENQVCRQGTCPPVAPPSPTTAPPPSSLPPSPTGTVNPPPSPTGSCTENGDTCGASSQCCSLYCTSRGFCRNPTTPNPPPSPTRPPPTPNPPPPSPTSPPPTPNPPPPSPTSPPPTPNP
;
A
#
# COMPACT_ATOMS: atom_id res chain seq x y z
N VAL A 1 79.65 14.94 15.50
CA VAL A 1 78.54 15.27 16.43
C VAL A 1 77.25 14.85 15.74
N ASN A 2 76.64 13.74 16.18
CA ASN A 2 75.44 13.20 15.53
C ASN A 2 74.19 13.99 15.98
N PRO A 3 73.20 14.20 15.10
CA PRO A 3 71.97 14.90 15.45
C PRO A 3 71.12 14.06 16.41
N PRO A 4 70.34 14.71 17.29
CA PRO A 4 69.50 14.01 18.25
C PRO A 4 68.32 13.30 17.57
N PRO A 5 67.84 12.18 18.15
CA PRO A 5 66.71 11.45 17.61
C PRO A 5 65.40 12.24 17.76
N PRO A 6 64.42 12.00 16.88
CA PRO A 6 63.13 12.68 16.92
C PRO A 6 62.30 12.26 18.15
N PRO A 7 61.41 13.14 18.64
CA PRO A 7 60.61 12.89 19.82
C PRO A 7 59.57 11.78 19.58
N ALA A 8 59.32 10.99 20.62
CA ALA A 8 58.33 9.92 20.61
C ALA A 8 56.91 10.48 20.45
N PRO A 9 56.01 9.76 19.73
CA PRO A 9 54.64 10.21 19.53
C PRO A 9 53.84 10.16 20.84
N SER A 10 53.07 11.22 21.08
CA SER A 10 52.15 11.33 22.22
C SER A 10 51.02 10.29 22.14
N PRO A 11 50.54 9.77 23.27
CA PRO A 11 49.45 8.78 23.30
C PRO A 11 48.14 9.40 22.78
N SER A 12 47.45 8.67 21.90
CA SER A 12 46.13 9.07 21.42
C SER A 12 45.09 8.89 22.52
N THR A 13 44.51 9.99 22.99
CA THR A 13 43.29 9.96 23.80
C THR A 13 42.10 9.83 22.86
N SER A 14 41.63 8.60 22.64
CA SER A 14 40.36 8.34 21.97
C SER A 14 39.21 8.71 22.91
N ASN A 15 38.59 9.87 22.69
CA ASN A 15 37.30 10.16 23.32
C ASN A 15 36.25 9.20 22.74
N PRO A 16 35.40 8.58 23.58
CA PRO A 16 34.29 7.77 23.09
C PRO A 16 33.34 8.66 22.26
N PRO A 17 32.77 8.14 21.17
CA PRO A 17 31.79 8.88 20.37
C PRO A 17 30.61 9.29 21.28
N PRO A 18 30.04 10.49 21.08
CA PRO A 18 28.91 10.95 21.86
C PRO A 18 27.75 9.97 21.71
N THR A 19 27.26 9.46 22.83
CA THR A 19 26.07 8.63 22.89
C THR A 19 24.90 9.44 22.34
N VAL A 20 24.46 9.12 21.13
CA VAL A 20 23.23 9.69 20.56
C VAL A 20 22.08 9.04 21.31
N THR A 21 21.54 9.75 22.31
CA THR A 21 20.32 9.35 22.98
C THR A 21 19.19 9.43 21.95
N PRO A 22 18.47 8.33 21.64
CA PRO A 22 17.32 8.40 20.75
C PRO A 22 16.33 9.43 21.29
N PRO A 23 15.70 10.25 20.42
CA PRO A 23 14.76 11.26 20.86
C PRO A 23 13.68 10.62 21.74
N SER A 24 13.52 11.15 22.95
CA SER A 24 12.48 10.72 23.88
C SER A 24 11.12 10.90 23.21
N LEU A 25 10.50 9.79 22.79
CA LEU A 25 9.14 9.80 22.27
C LEU A 25 8.20 10.35 23.34
N SER A 26 7.45 11.39 23.01
CA SER A 26 6.38 11.91 23.85
C SER A 26 5.41 10.76 24.22
N PRO A 27 4.83 10.75 25.44
CA PRO A 27 3.88 9.73 25.84
C PRO A 27 2.77 9.57 24.79
N PRO A 28 2.29 8.33 24.56
CA PRO A 28 1.27 8.06 23.55
C PRO A 28 0.06 8.94 23.82
N GLY A 29 -0.34 9.69 22.79
CA GLY A 29 -1.60 10.45 22.85
C GLY A 29 -2.77 9.48 22.93
N PRO A 30 -3.97 9.94 23.32
CA PRO A 30 -5.16 9.09 23.28
C PRO A 30 -5.33 8.51 21.88
N SER A 31 -5.57 7.20 21.78
CA SER A 31 -5.89 6.54 20.51
C SER A 31 -7.13 7.20 19.89
N PRO A 32 -7.12 7.49 18.58
CA PRO A 32 -8.31 8.01 17.92
C PRO A 32 -9.52 7.09 18.17
N PRO A 33 -10.71 7.66 18.42
CA PRO A 33 -11.90 6.86 18.66
C PRO A 33 -12.19 5.98 17.44
N THR A 34 -12.56 4.72 17.69
CA THR A 34 -13.06 3.82 16.66
C THR A 34 -14.33 4.42 16.06
N LEU A 35 -14.34 4.63 14.75
CA LEU A 35 -15.53 5.13 14.05
C LEU A 35 -16.63 4.07 14.10
N THR A 36 -17.86 4.51 14.35
CA THR A 36 -19.09 3.71 14.27
C THR A 36 -19.84 3.98 12.96
N ASP A 37 -21.02 3.38 12.78
CA ASP A 37 -21.98 3.67 11.72
C ASP A 37 -22.93 4.82 12.07
N SER A 38 -22.62 5.61 13.12
CA SER A 38 -23.45 6.75 13.52
C SER A 38 -23.32 7.94 12.58
N LEU A 39 -24.37 8.75 12.50
CA LEU A 39 -24.36 9.98 11.69
C LEU A 39 -23.29 10.97 12.16
N SER A 40 -23.07 11.06 13.48
CA SER A 40 -22.02 11.93 14.05
C SER A 40 -20.63 11.51 13.60
N ASP A 41 -20.33 10.21 13.64
CA ASP A 41 -19.02 9.70 13.20
C ASP A 41 -18.84 9.84 11.69
N CYS A 42 -19.90 9.65 10.91
CA CYS A 42 -19.88 9.96 9.48
C CYS A 42 -19.52 11.43 9.24
N VAL A 43 -20.15 12.35 9.95
CA VAL A 43 -19.89 13.80 9.80
C VAL A 43 -18.45 14.14 10.21
N HIS A 44 -17.93 13.51 11.26
CA HIS A 44 -16.52 13.65 11.67
C HIS A 44 -15.56 13.08 10.62
N PHE A 45 -15.87 11.92 10.05
CA PHE A 45 -15.10 11.27 8.99
C PHE A 45 -15.12 12.08 7.69
N ALA A 46 -16.31 12.46 7.21
CA ALA A 46 -16.49 13.38 6.09
C ALA A 46 -15.73 14.68 6.36
N GLY A 47 -15.62 15.08 7.63
CA GLY A 47 -14.73 16.10 8.22
C GLY A 47 -13.29 16.11 7.70
N GLN A 48 -12.74 14.92 7.46
CA GLN A 48 -11.34 14.73 7.07
C GLN A 48 -11.09 14.97 5.59
N PHE A 49 -12.13 14.93 4.75
CA PHE A 49 -11.99 15.27 3.34
C PHE A 49 -11.65 16.75 3.20
N ARG A 50 -10.73 17.03 2.27
CA ARG A 50 -10.38 18.38 1.78
C ARG A 50 -11.51 18.90 0.88
N ASN A 51 -12.71 18.98 1.45
CA ASN A 51 -13.96 19.30 0.74
C ASN A 51 -13.87 20.70 0.11
N THR A 52 -14.33 20.79 -1.14
CA THR A 52 -14.46 22.04 -1.89
C THR A 52 -15.89 22.59 -1.85
N CYS A 53 -16.88 21.76 -1.47
CA CYS A 53 -18.27 22.18 -1.37
C CYS A 53 -18.54 22.97 -0.08
N THR A 54 -19.47 23.93 -0.17
CA THR A 54 -19.97 24.70 0.98
C THR A 54 -21.11 24.00 1.71
N SER A 55 -21.62 22.89 1.16
CA SER A 55 -22.69 22.11 1.75
C SER A 55 -22.31 21.69 3.18
N PRO A 56 -23.26 21.73 4.12
CA PRO A 56 -23.06 21.13 5.42
C PRO A 56 -22.61 19.67 5.28
N ARG A 57 -21.69 19.21 6.13
CA ARG A 57 -21.26 17.80 6.13
C ARG A 57 -22.38 16.86 6.59
N GLN A 58 -23.34 17.37 7.35
CA GLN A 58 -24.59 16.70 7.69
C GLN A 58 -25.73 17.37 6.94
N VAL A 59 -26.48 16.59 6.16
CA VAL A 59 -27.66 17.11 5.45
C VAL A 59 -28.89 16.28 5.79
N ASP A 60 -30.06 16.90 5.63
CA ASP A 60 -31.32 16.16 5.74
C ASP A 60 -31.46 15.16 4.58
N SER A 61 -32.21 14.09 4.80
CA SER A 61 -32.58 13.10 3.77
C SER A 61 -33.25 13.71 2.52
N THR A 62 -33.87 14.89 2.63
CA THR A 62 -34.48 15.63 1.51
C THR A 62 -33.55 16.67 0.89
N PHE A 63 -32.27 16.69 1.26
CA PHE A 63 -31.31 17.63 0.70
C PHE A 63 -31.09 17.35 -0.78
N THR A 64 -31.17 18.40 -1.59
CA THR A 64 -30.89 18.31 -3.02
C THR A 64 -29.39 18.40 -3.24
N PHE A 65 -28.75 17.26 -3.44
CA PHE A 65 -27.35 17.19 -3.85
C PHE A 65 -27.15 17.85 -5.22
N ALA A 66 -25.90 18.25 -5.50
CA ALA A 66 -25.55 18.72 -6.84
C ALA A 66 -25.87 17.61 -7.85
N SER A 67 -26.60 17.94 -8.92
CA SER A 67 -27.04 16.97 -9.93
C SER A 67 -25.90 16.39 -10.76
N ALA A 68 -24.72 17.00 -10.72
CA ALA A 68 -23.49 16.54 -11.36
C ALA A 68 -22.29 17.13 -10.62
N VAL A 69 -21.13 16.47 -10.71
CA VAL A 69 -19.90 16.89 -10.04
C VAL A 69 -19.47 18.29 -10.50
N VAL A 70 -19.62 18.61 -11.79
CA VAL A 70 -19.31 19.94 -12.34
C VAL A 70 -20.05 21.09 -11.64
N ASN A 71 -21.21 20.83 -11.03
CA ASN A 71 -22.04 21.84 -10.35
C ASN A 71 -21.64 22.10 -8.89
N ILE A 72 -20.70 21.33 -8.33
CA ILE A 72 -20.19 21.51 -6.97
C ILE A 72 -19.23 22.69 -6.97
N PRO A 73 -19.18 23.57 -5.95
CA PRO A 73 -18.10 24.54 -5.80
C PRO A 73 -16.72 23.87 -5.87
N GLY A 74 -15.76 24.53 -6.50
CA GLY A 74 -14.45 23.97 -6.76
C GLY A 74 -13.34 24.88 -6.31
N GLU A 75 -12.17 24.30 -6.17
CA GLU A 75 -10.92 24.95 -5.81
C GLU A 75 -10.04 25.04 -7.05
N GLU A 76 -9.59 26.26 -7.40
CA GLU A 76 -8.60 26.42 -8.46
C GLU A 76 -7.23 26.01 -7.93
N ILE A 77 -6.64 25.00 -8.55
CA ILE A 77 -5.26 24.60 -8.29
C ILE A 77 -4.41 25.20 -9.41
N THR A 78 -3.36 25.93 -9.03
CA THR A 78 -2.41 26.53 -9.97
C THR A 78 -1.01 25.97 -9.71
N CYS A 79 -0.39 25.45 -10.77
CA CYS A 79 1.00 25.02 -10.71
C CYS A 79 1.96 26.18 -10.98
N PRO A 80 3.13 26.18 -10.31
CA PRO A 80 4.21 27.08 -10.69
C PRO A 80 4.58 26.88 -12.17
N ASN A 81 5.10 27.93 -12.80
CA ASN A 81 5.59 27.84 -14.17
C ASN A 81 6.72 26.82 -14.25
N TRP A 82 6.49 25.74 -14.99
CA TRP A 82 7.51 24.74 -15.25
C TRP A 82 8.50 25.28 -16.27
N PRO A 83 9.80 25.01 -16.12
CA PRO A 83 10.76 25.30 -17.17
C PRO A 83 10.30 24.63 -18.46
N THR A 84 10.11 25.42 -19.52
CA THR A 84 9.62 24.97 -20.83
C THR A 84 10.48 23.85 -21.45
N ASP A 85 11.71 23.70 -20.96
CA ASP A 85 12.76 22.91 -21.59
C ASP A 85 12.67 21.42 -21.23
N ASN A 86 11.85 21.05 -20.23
CA ASN A 86 11.68 19.65 -19.79
C ASN A 86 10.38 18.98 -20.27
N GLY A 87 9.63 19.60 -21.18
CA GLY A 87 8.61 18.87 -21.96
C GLY A 87 7.32 18.50 -21.22
N PHE A 88 6.96 19.14 -20.10
CA PHE A 88 5.70 18.87 -19.41
C PHE A 88 4.74 20.07 -19.36
N PRO A 89 4.24 20.57 -20.51
CA PRO A 89 3.06 21.43 -20.50
C PRO A 89 1.85 20.58 -20.13
N CYS A 90 0.97 21.01 -19.22
CA CYS A 90 -0.31 20.34 -18.99
C CYS A 90 -1.18 20.45 -20.25
N ILE A 91 -1.14 19.44 -21.10
CA ILE A 91 -1.78 19.44 -22.40
C ILE A 91 -3.30 19.46 -22.18
N GLY A 92 -3.92 20.60 -22.45
CA GLY A 92 -5.36 20.82 -22.31
C GLY A 92 -5.79 21.71 -21.14
N TRP A 93 -4.88 22.05 -20.22
CA TRP A 93 -5.18 22.84 -19.00
C TRP A 93 -4.26 24.06 -18.83
N MET A 94 -3.65 24.51 -19.93
CA MET A 94 -2.80 25.70 -19.90
C MET A 94 -3.64 26.96 -20.02
N GLU A 95 -3.64 27.76 -18.95
CA GLU A 95 -3.98 29.18 -19.03
C GLU A 95 -2.67 29.98 -19.00
N GLY A 96 -2.19 30.37 -20.18
CA GLY A 96 -0.87 31.00 -20.31
C GLY A 96 0.27 30.00 -20.15
N SER A 97 1.17 30.23 -19.19
CA SER A 97 2.34 29.38 -18.88
C SER A 97 2.15 28.47 -17.66
N SER A 98 1.03 28.62 -16.94
CA SER A 98 0.73 27.86 -15.74
C SER A 98 -0.34 26.80 -16.04
N CYS A 99 -0.17 25.62 -15.44
CA CYS A 99 -1.23 24.62 -15.42
C CYS A 99 -2.27 25.00 -14.37
N LYS A 100 -3.54 25.00 -14.77
CA LYS A 100 -4.65 25.29 -13.87
C LYS A 100 -5.80 24.33 -14.06
N TRP A 101 -6.40 23.88 -12.97
CA TRP A 101 -7.65 23.13 -13.01
C TRP A 101 -8.52 23.45 -11.82
N ILE A 102 -9.80 23.07 -11.93
CA ILE A 102 -10.75 23.18 -10.84
C ILE A 102 -10.92 21.80 -10.21
N ARG A 103 -10.42 21.63 -8.99
CA ARG A 103 -10.67 20.45 -8.18
C ARG A 103 -12.05 20.53 -7.55
N ARG A 104 -12.78 19.41 -7.53
CA ARG A 104 -14.10 19.30 -6.91
C ARG A 104 -14.14 18.03 -6.06
N THR A 105 -14.45 18.19 -4.78
CA THR A 105 -14.64 17.06 -3.84
C THR A 105 -15.66 17.45 -2.79
N CYS A 106 -16.68 16.61 -2.58
CA CYS A 106 -17.70 16.82 -1.58
C CYS A 106 -18.11 15.50 -0.94
N ALA A 107 -17.74 15.31 0.32
CA ALA A 107 -18.22 14.24 1.18
C ALA A 107 -19.33 14.77 2.10
N THR A 108 -20.51 14.15 2.06
CA THR A 108 -21.69 14.52 2.85
C THR A 108 -22.35 13.30 3.45
N CYS A 109 -22.92 13.46 4.65
CA CYS A 109 -23.56 12.40 5.42
C CYS A 109 -25.03 12.71 5.66
N PHE A 110 -25.86 11.68 5.62
CA PHE A 110 -27.29 11.79 5.86
C PHE A 110 -27.86 10.49 6.42
N ALA A 111 -29.02 10.57 7.06
CA ALA A 111 -29.78 9.39 7.44
C ALA A 111 -30.62 8.92 6.24
N HIS A 112 -30.52 7.64 5.89
CA HIS A 112 -31.28 7.08 4.79
C HIS A 112 -32.80 7.18 5.05
N PRO A 113 -33.61 7.67 4.09
CA PRO A 113 -35.01 8.00 4.34
C PRO A 113 -35.89 6.83 4.80
N GLN A 114 -35.54 5.59 4.43
CA GLN A 114 -36.39 4.42 4.67
C GLN A 114 -36.18 3.76 6.04
N ASP A 115 -34.96 3.81 6.59
CA ASP A 115 -34.58 3.05 7.78
C ASP A 115 -33.62 3.80 8.71
N GLY A 116 -33.29 5.06 8.41
CA GLY A 116 -32.46 5.91 9.25
C GLY A 116 -30.99 5.53 9.33
N ARG A 117 -30.53 4.51 8.59
CA ARG A 117 -29.12 4.11 8.57
C ARG A 117 -28.25 5.22 7.97
N THR A 118 -27.05 5.38 8.49
CA THR A 118 -26.14 6.43 8.04
C THR A 118 -25.59 6.13 6.66
N MET A 119 -25.73 7.08 5.76
CA MET A 119 -25.18 7.06 4.41
C MET A 119 -24.10 8.13 4.29
N ILE A 120 -23.11 7.86 3.45
CA ILE A 120 -22.16 8.86 2.96
C ILE A 120 -22.29 8.96 1.44
N ARG A 121 -22.38 10.19 0.93
CA ARG A 121 -22.26 10.51 -0.49
C ARG A 121 -20.90 11.15 -0.75
N LEU A 122 -20.19 10.64 -1.74
CA LEU A 122 -18.97 11.26 -2.24
C LEU A 122 -19.15 11.68 -3.69
N GLN A 123 -18.97 12.97 -3.94
CA GLN A 123 -18.91 13.53 -5.28
C GLN A 123 -17.53 14.12 -5.52
N THR A 124 -16.79 13.65 -6.53
CA THR A 124 -15.44 14.14 -6.82
C THR A 124 -15.13 14.10 -8.31
N ASN A 125 -14.28 15.01 -8.80
CA ASN A 125 -13.77 14.95 -10.17
C ASN A 125 -12.41 14.23 -10.30
N SER A 126 -11.94 13.60 -9.21
CA SER A 126 -10.64 12.93 -9.09
C SER A 126 -9.44 13.77 -9.52
N MET A 127 -9.55 15.10 -9.39
CA MET A 127 -8.42 15.99 -9.61
C MET A 127 -7.61 16.14 -8.32
N PRO A 128 -6.28 16.02 -8.38
CA PRO A 128 -5.43 16.24 -7.21
C PRO A 128 -5.44 17.71 -6.77
N ASP A 129 -5.09 17.95 -5.52
CA ASP A 129 -4.81 19.26 -4.94
C ASP A 129 -3.32 19.64 -4.96
N HIS A 130 -2.55 18.93 -5.78
CA HIS A 130 -1.14 19.15 -6.05
C HIS A 130 -0.89 18.99 -7.55
N CYS A 131 0.25 19.46 -8.02
CA CYS A 131 0.63 19.37 -9.43
C CYS A 131 0.98 17.95 -9.82
N PRO A 132 0.23 17.30 -10.73
CA PRO A 132 0.61 15.98 -11.20
C PRO A 132 1.95 16.09 -11.94
N GLY A 133 2.79 15.07 -11.80
CA GLY A 133 4.05 15.00 -12.55
C GLY A 133 3.87 14.73 -14.05
N ASN A 134 2.62 14.52 -14.52
CA ASN A 134 2.28 14.17 -15.88
C ASN A 134 1.24 15.13 -16.50
N SER A 135 1.26 15.26 -17.83
CA SER A 135 0.60 16.33 -18.57
C SER A 135 -0.81 16.03 -19.09
N LEU A 136 -1.38 14.86 -18.78
CA LEU A 136 -2.59 14.36 -19.43
C LEU A 136 -3.73 14.03 -18.44
N VAL A 137 -3.71 14.65 -17.26
CA VAL A 137 -4.80 14.51 -16.30
C VAL A 137 -6.08 15.12 -16.87
N LYS A 138 -7.18 14.39 -16.82
CA LYS A 138 -8.52 14.88 -17.12
C LYS A 138 -9.44 14.60 -15.93
N PRO A 139 -10.37 15.52 -15.61
CA PRO A 139 -11.36 15.29 -14.58
C PRO A 139 -12.29 14.16 -14.99
N GLN A 140 -12.65 13.32 -14.03
CA GLN A 140 -13.61 12.23 -14.21
C GLN A 140 -14.69 12.35 -13.13
N GLU A 141 -15.96 12.28 -13.50
CA GLU A 141 -17.06 12.47 -12.55
C GLU A 141 -17.36 11.19 -11.77
N PHE A 142 -17.07 11.23 -10.48
CA PHE A 142 -17.43 10.23 -9.49
C PHE A 142 -18.55 10.78 -8.61
N ASP A 143 -19.63 10.04 -8.51
CA ASP A 143 -20.75 10.38 -7.65
C ASP A 143 -21.41 9.07 -7.22
N TYR A 144 -21.31 8.77 -5.93
CA TYR A 144 -21.96 7.60 -5.38
C TYR A 144 -22.36 7.81 -3.92
N GLU A 145 -23.37 7.07 -3.51
CA GLU A 145 -23.84 6.95 -2.13
C GLU A 145 -23.61 5.54 -1.64
N VAL A 146 -23.26 5.36 -0.37
CA VAL A 146 -23.04 4.05 0.27
C VAL A 146 -23.34 4.11 1.77
N LEU A 147 -23.68 2.97 2.39
CA LEU A 147 -23.76 2.88 3.85
C LEU A 147 -22.42 3.22 4.49
N PHE A 148 -22.42 4.17 5.42
CA PHE A 148 -21.19 4.54 6.11
C PHE A 148 -20.86 3.52 7.20
N ASN A 149 -19.67 2.93 7.09
CA ASN A 149 -19.04 2.08 8.10
C ASN A 149 -19.99 1.02 8.69
N ALA A 150 -20.81 0.42 7.83
CA ALA A 150 -21.80 -0.57 8.24
C ALA A 150 -21.12 -1.72 9.02
N PRO A 151 -21.70 -2.15 10.16
CA PRO A 151 -21.16 -3.24 10.95
C PRO A 151 -20.87 -4.46 10.08
N ALA A 152 -19.69 -5.05 10.25
CA ALA A 152 -19.37 -6.33 9.61
C ALA A 152 -20.30 -7.39 10.22
N THR A 153 -21.09 -8.06 9.40
CA THR A 153 -21.93 -9.15 9.89
C THR A 153 -21.01 -10.28 10.34
N LEU A 154 -21.06 -10.62 11.63
CA LEU A 154 -20.25 -11.68 12.21
C LEU A 154 -20.49 -12.99 11.42
N GLY A 155 -19.44 -13.55 10.82
CA GLY A 155 -19.54 -14.76 10.00
C GLY A 155 -19.86 -14.54 8.51
N ALA A 156 -20.15 -13.31 8.06
CA ALA A 156 -20.26 -12.97 6.64
C ALA A 156 -18.87 -12.71 6.04
N HIS A 157 -17.98 -13.69 6.15
CA HIS A 157 -16.67 -13.63 5.54
C HIS A 157 -16.76 -14.18 4.13
N VAL A 158 -16.22 -13.44 3.17
CA VAL A 158 -15.84 -14.07 1.92
C VAL A 158 -14.64 -14.94 2.26
N HIS A 159 -14.89 -16.24 2.36
CA HIS A 159 -13.81 -17.20 2.49
C HIS A 159 -13.25 -17.40 1.10
N PHE A 160 -12.01 -16.98 0.87
CA PHE A 160 -11.31 -17.39 -0.32
C PHE A 160 -10.94 -18.86 -0.13
N GLU A 161 -11.63 -19.74 -0.84
CA GLU A 161 -11.24 -21.13 -0.87
C GLU A 161 -9.96 -21.27 -1.70
N ASN A 162 -9.16 -22.31 -1.41
CA ASN A 162 -8.04 -22.74 -2.26
C ASN A 162 -8.52 -23.35 -3.58
N GLU A 163 -9.68 -22.92 -4.08
CA GLU A 163 -10.24 -23.35 -5.34
C GLU A 163 -9.60 -22.57 -6.48
N GLN A 164 -9.18 -23.34 -7.47
CA GLN A 164 -8.66 -22.81 -8.71
C GLN A 164 -9.76 -21.98 -9.38
N THR A 165 -9.52 -20.69 -9.56
CA THR A 165 -10.50 -19.76 -10.15
C THR A 165 -10.01 -19.31 -11.50
N THR A 166 -10.83 -19.44 -12.54
CA THR A 166 -10.52 -18.92 -13.87
C THR A 166 -11.24 -17.59 -14.09
N ARG A 167 -10.50 -16.54 -14.46
CA ARG A 167 -11.08 -15.24 -14.84
C ARG A 167 -10.54 -14.77 -16.19
N PRO A 168 -11.36 -14.09 -17.00
CA PRO A 168 -10.87 -13.40 -18.19
C PRO A 168 -9.90 -12.29 -17.76
N LYS A 169 -8.65 -12.36 -18.22
CA LYS A 169 -7.61 -11.32 -18.07
C LYS A 169 -7.22 -10.85 -19.46
N PHE A 170 -7.02 -9.54 -19.64
CA PHE A 170 -6.47 -9.02 -20.88
C PHE A 170 -4.96 -9.34 -20.94
N VAL A 171 -4.54 -10.11 -21.94
CA VAL A 171 -3.14 -10.51 -22.13
C VAL A 171 -2.66 -9.95 -23.47
N PRO A 172 -1.96 -8.82 -23.51
CA PRO A 172 -1.39 -8.27 -24.74
C PRO A 172 -0.40 -9.27 -25.40
N PRO A 173 -0.33 -9.33 -26.75
CA PRO A 173 -1.25 -8.78 -27.75
C PRO A 173 -2.46 -9.70 -28.02
N ARG A 174 -2.61 -10.78 -27.25
CA ARG A 174 -3.51 -11.91 -27.53
C ARG A 174 -4.97 -11.67 -27.14
N GLY A 175 -5.29 -10.49 -26.59
CA GLY A 175 -6.65 -10.13 -26.17
C GLY A 175 -7.02 -10.75 -24.81
N PHE A 176 -8.32 -10.82 -24.52
CA PHE A 176 -8.80 -11.48 -23.30
C PHE A 176 -8.55 -12.99 -23.36
N GLN A 177 -7.88 -13.51 -22.33
CA GLN A 177 -7.64 -14.93 -22.11
C GLN A 177 -8.15 -15.34 -20.74
N ASP A 178 -8.69 -16.54 -20.65
CA ASP A 178 -9.02 -17.15 -19.37
C ASP A 178 -7.73 -17.50 -18.64
N VAL A 179 -7.39 -16.69 -17.63
CA VAL A 179 -6.25 -16.94 -16.74
C VAL A 179 -6.75 -17.69 -15.52
N THR A 180 -6.09 -18.79 -15.24
CA THR A 180 -6.45 -19.66 -14.13
C THR A 180 -5.53 -19.36 -12.95
N TYR A 181 -6.12 -18.85 -11.88
CA TYR A 181 -5.46 -18.53 -10.62
C TYR A 181 -5.55 -19.74 -9.70
N ASN A 182 -4.43 -20.08 -9.06
CA ASN A 182 -4.38 -21.22 -8.13
C ASN A 182 -5.03 -20.91 -6.76
N ASN A 183 -5.39 -19.65 -6.52
CA ASN A 183 -6.05 -19.19 -5.30
C ASN A 183 -7.09 -18.12 -5.68
N ALA A 184 -8.31 -18.26 -5.19
CA ALA A 184 -9.41 -17.32 -5.41
C ALA A 184 -9.10 -15.91 -4.89
N ALA A 185 -8.36 -15.79 -3.79
CA ALA A 185 -7.94 -14.51 -3.22
C ALA A 185 -7.09 -13.72 -4.22
N THR A 186 -6.16 -14.38 -4.92
CA THR A 186 -5.32 -13.76 -5.94
C THR A 186 -6.16 -13.20 -7.09
N ALA A 187 -7.22 -13.92 -7.49
CA ALA A 187 -8.15 -13.49 -8.52
C ALA A 187 -9.02 -12.30 -8.10
N GLU A 188 -9.01 -11.92 -6.83
CA GLU A 188 -9.83 -10.84 -6.27
C GLU A 188 -9.05 -9.58 -5.93
N VAL A 189 -7.75 -9.68 -5.61
CA VAL A 189 -6.90 -8.51 -5.31
C VAL A 189 -6.26 -7.88 -6.54
N CYS A 190 -6.07 -8.65 -7.61
CA CYS A 190 -5.35 -8.25 -8.81
C CYS A 190 -6.18 -7.67 -9.98
N PRO A 191 -7.51 -7.82 -10.07
CA PRO A 191 -8.25 -7.20 -11.18
C PRO A 191 -8.28 -5.67 -11.11
N LEU A 192 -8.30 -5.00 -12.26
CA LEU A 192 -8.57 -3.56 -12.38
C LEU A 192 -9.99 -3.18 -11.90
N SER A 193 -10.93 -4.12 -11.92
CA SER A 193 -12.34 -3.88 -11.60
C SER A 193 -12.84 -4.91 -10.60
N HIS A 194 -13.54 -4.43 -9.59
CA HIS A 194 -14.13 -5.26 -8.54
C HIS A 194 -15.66 -5.19 -8.63
N THR A 195 -16.32 -6.28 -8.28
CA THR A 195 -17.76 -6.32 -8.13
C THR A 195 -18.11 -6.04 -6.68
N TYR A 196 -19.06 -5.13 -6.45
CA TYR A 196 -19.55 -4.81 -5.13
C TYR A 196 -20.98 -5.32 -4.94
N ASP A 197 -21.32 -5.67 -3.70
CA ASP A 197 -22.71 -5.92 -3.31
C ASP A 197 -23.50 -4.59 -3.26
N LEU A 198 -23.97 -4.16 -4.43
CA LEU A 198 -24.70 -2.90 -4.57
C LEU A 198 -25.94 -2.83 -3.67
N ASN A 199 -26.61 -3.97 -3.43
CA ASN A 199 -27.85 -4.00 -2.66
C ASN A 199 -27.58 -4.00 -1.14
N GLY A 200 -26.67 -4.87 -0.68
CA GLY A 200 -26.34 -4.97 0.74
C GLY A 200 -25.66 -3.71 1.27
N LEU A 201 -24.77 -3.12 0.45
CA LEU A 201 -24.06 -1.87 0.78
C LEU A 201 -24.87 -0.61 0.43
N ARG A 202 -25.99 -0.77 -0.28
CA ARG A 202 -26.79 0.32 -0.85
C ARG A 202 -25.97 1.31 -1.67
N ILE A 203 -25.06 0.76 -2.47
CA ILE A 203 -24.29 1.57 -3.39
C ILE A 203 -25.23 2.07 -4.49
N THR A 204 -25.39 3.38 -4.57
CA THR A 204 -26.07 4.04 -5.69
C THR A 204 -25.03 4.79 -6.51
N GLU A 205 -24.77 4.32 -7.73
CA GLU A 205 -23.85 4.97 -8.67
C GLU A 205 -24.57 6.01 -9.51
N PHE A 206 -24.10 7.25 -9.48
CA PHE A 206 -24.49 8.32 -10.39
C PHE A 206 -23.37 8.67 -11.39
N GLY A 207 -22.16 8.15 -11.18
CA GLY A 207 -20.97 8.37 -12.03
C GLY A 207 -20.90 7.49 -13.29
N ASN A 208 -19.78 7.60 -13.99
CA ASN A 208 -19.54 6.88 -15.25
C ASN A 208 -18.90 5.48 -15.05
N VAL A 209 -18.36 4.89 -16.13
CA VAL A 209 -17.68 3.58 -16.06
C VAL A 209 -16.45 3.58 -15.15
N GLU A 210 -15.70 4.67 -15.08
CA GLU A 210 -14.56 4.79 -14.16
C GLU A 210 -15.03 4.81 -12.71
N SER A 211 -16.21 5.38 -12.41
CA SER A 211 -16.80 5.33 -11.06
C SER A 211 -17.02 3.92 -10.55
N ARG A 212 -17.36 2.98 -11.45
CA ARG A 212 -17.53 1.56 -11.12
C ARG A 212 -16.21 0.82 -10.91
N ARG A 213 -15.10 1.36 -11.42
CA ARG A 213 -13.75 0.79 -11.27
C ARG A 213 -13.00 1.36 -10.06
N ALA A 214 -13.51 2.42 -9.45
CA ALA A 214 -12.92 2.99 -8.25
C ALA A 214 -12.98 1.98 -7.09
N LEU A 215 -11.84 1.74 -6.47
CA LEU A 215 -11.74 0.92 -5.26
C LEU A 215 -12.01 1.72 -4.00
N ALA A 216 -11.50 2.94 -4.00
CA ALA A 216 -11.58 3.85 -2.91
C ALA A 216 -11.28 5.27 -3.37
N TYR A 217 -11.40 6.20 -2.43
CA TYR A 217 -11.16 7.61 -2.65
C TYR A 217 -10.34 8.16 -1.51
N ALA A 218 -9.22 8.80 -1.82
CA ALA A 218 -8.42 9.51 -0.85
C ALA A 218 -9.16 10.74 -0.29
N ILE A 219 -8.72 11.26 0.86
CA ILE A 219 -9.28 12.47 1.48
C ILE A 219 -9.16 13.73 0.61
N ASN A 220 -8.28 13.74 -0.40
CA ASN A 220 -8.22 14.80 -1.41
C ASN A 220 -9.13 14.51 -2.63
N GLY A 221 -9.94 13.46 -2.60
CA GLY A 221 -10.90 13.11 -3.63
C GLY A 221 -10.33 12.36 -4.83
N VAL A 222 -9.03 12.04 -4.85
CA VAL A 222 -8.40 11.21 -5.89
C VAL A 222 -8.75 9.74 -5.67
N VAL A 223 -9.03 9.04 -6.77
CA VAL A 223 -9.39 7.61 -6.75
C VAL A 223 -8.15 6.73 -6.49
N PHE A 224 -8.35 5.64 -5.75
CA PHE A 224 -7.41 4.52 -5.69
C PHE A 224 -7.78 3.43 -6.71
N GLN A 225 -6.77 2.85 -7.34
CA GLN A 225 -6.83 1.65 -8.18
C GLN A 225 -5.67 0.74 -7.80
N ASN A 226 -5.86 -0.57 -7.60
CA ASN A 226 -4.75 -1.44 -7.22
C ASN A 226 -3.87 -1.73 -8.42
N SER A 227 -4.50 -2.24 -9.47
CA SER A 227 -3.82 -2.70 -10.66
C SER A 227 -3.95 -1.73 -11.82
N ASN A 228 -3.08 -1.91 -12.78
CA ASN A 228 -3.07 -1.17 -14.03
C ASN A 228 -3.98 -1.77 -15.09
N GLN A 229 -3.89 -1.21 -16.31
CA GLN A 229 -4.70 -1.69 -17.45
C GLN A 229 -4.38 -3.13 -17.88
N GLU A 230 -3.29 -3.70 -17.37
CA GLU A 230 -2.84 -5.07 -17.65
C GLU A 230 -3.03 -6.01 -16.43
N ASP A 231 -3.79 -5.56 -15.42
CA ASP A 231 -3.98 -6.28 -14.16
C ASP A 231 -2.63 -6.64 -13.50
N ASP A 232 -1.67 -5.72 -13.52
CA ASP A 232 -0.33 -5.79 -12.91
C ASP A 232 -0.13 -4.63 -11.92
N ASP A 233 0.79 -4.78 -10.97
CA ASP A 233 1.16 -3.75 -10.00
C ASP A 233 2.12 -2.72 -10.63
N PRO A 234 1.76 -1.42 -10.68
CA PRO A 234 2.63 -0.37 -11.21
C PRO A 234 3.98 -0.25 -10.52
N ILE A 235 4.03 -0.58 -9.23
CA ILE A 235 5.17 -0.28 -8.37
C ILE A 235 6.19 -1.41 -8.47
N TYR A 236 5.71 -2.65 -8.42
CA TYR A 236 6.50 -3.87 -8.49
C TYR A 236 5.88 -4.89 -9.48
N PRO A 237 5.89 -4.59 -10.79
CA PRO A 237 5.23 -5.42 -11.80
C PRO A 237 5.89 -6.79 -11.98
N GLN A 238 5.10 -7.84 -12.25
CA GLN A 238 5.59 -9.21 -12.51
C GLN A 238 6.12 -9.41 -13.94
N GLY A 239 5.65 -8.58 -14.89
CA GLY A 239 6.35 -8.35 -16.16
C GLY A 239 5.79 -9.01 -17.41
N LEU A 240 5.54 -8.16 -18.42
CA LEU A 240 5.88 -8.33 -19.84
C LEU A 240 6.38 -6.96 -20.38
N GLY A 241 7.44 -6.42 -19.78
CA GLY A 241 8.15 -5.23 -20.25
C GLY A 241 7.77 -3.94 -19.53
N ALA A 242 8.76 -3.05 -19.39
CA ALA A 242 8.69 -1.70 -18.80
C ALA A 242 7.77 -0.70 -19.54
N VAL A 243 6.73 -1.19 -20.23
CA VAL A 243 5.90 -0.43 -21.16
C VAL A 243 4.43 -0.32 -20.70
N ALA A 244 4.03 -1.09 -19.68
CA ALA A 244 2.62 -1.24 -19.31
C ALA A 244 2.03 -0.03 -18.57
N GLU A 245 2.86 0.78 -17.90
CA GLU A 245 2.34 1.86 -17.06
C GLU A 245 3.19 3.12 -17.05
N GLN A 246 2.51 4.22 -16.77
CA GLN A 246 3.07 5.55 -16.79
C GLN A 246 3.94 5.74 -15.55
N PRO A 247 5.02 6.53 -15.67
CA PRO A 247 5.80 6.86 -14.50
C PRO A 247 4.87 7.49 -13.46
N LEU A 248 4.89 6.89 -12.27
CA LEU A 248 4.34 7.51 -11.06
C LEU A 248 4.95 8.90 -10.95
N ASP A 249 4.23 9.86 -10.41
CA ASP A 249 4.84 11.09 -9.92
C ASP A 249 5.35 10.91 -8.49
N ILE A 250 6.04 11.92 -7.96
CA ILE A 250 6.54 11.87 -6.58
C ILE A 250 5.42 11.76 -5.51
N CYS A 251 4.15 11.91 -5.91
CA CYS A 251 2.98 11.69 -5.06
C CYS A 251 2.44 10.26 -5.17
N MET A 252 3.14 9.36 -5.85
CA MET A 252 2.74 7.96 -6.07
C MET A 252 1.42 7.81 -6.82
N GLY A 253 1.09 8.78 -7.66
CA GLY A 253 -0.05 8.71 -8.57
C GLY A 253 0.36 8.93 -10.01
N HIS A 254 -0.52 8.58 -10.93
CA HIS A 254 -0.37 8.98 -12.32
C HIS A 254 -1.72 9.10 -13.03
N ASN A 255 -1.67 9.64 -14.24
CA ASN A 255 -2.82 9.67 -15.12
C ASN A 255 -2.87 8.41 -16.00
N GLN A 256 -4.08 7.96 -16.35
CA GLN A 256 -4.29 6.85 -17.26
C GLN A 256 -3.96 7.28 -18.72
N ARG A 257 -2.69 7.31 -19.14
CA ARG A 257 -2.31 7.81 -20.49
C ARG A 257 -2.83 6.93 -21.64
N ASN A 258 -2.99 5.63 -21.41
CA ASN A 258 -3.48 4.67 -22.42
C ASN A 258 -5.02 4.57 -22.47
N SER A 259 -5.73 5.50 -21.82
CA SER A 259 -7.18 5.58 -21.84
C SER A 259 -7.62 6.99 -22.21
N ASP A 260 -8.75 7.08 -22.91
CA ASP A 260 -9.40 8.35 -23.17
C ASP A 260 -9.80 9.08 -21.88
N SER A 261 -9.93 8.34 -20.76
CA SER A 261 -10.28 8.89 -19.45
C SER A 261 -9.24 9.90 -18.96
N GLY A 262 -7.94 9.67 -19.20
CA GLY A 262 -6.86 10.50 -18.63
C GLY A 262 -6.95 10.68 -17.10
N MET A 263 -7.66 9.80 -16.39
CA MET A 263 -7.94 9.96 -14.97
C MET A 263 -6.66 9.91 -14.14
N TYR A 264 -6.47 10.85 -13.22
CA TYR A 264 -5.44 10.75 -12.19
C TYR A 264 -5.92 9.87 -11.02
N HIS A 265 -5.07 8.94 -10.59
CA HIS A 265 -5.36 7.98 -9.53
C HIS A 265 -4.07 7.57 -8.80
N TYR A 266 -4.27 6.97 -7.63
CA TYR A 266 -3.21 6.38 -6.81
C TYR A 266 -3.25 4.87 -6.88
N HIS A 267 -2.08 4.26 -6.95
CA HIS A 267 -1.93 2.82 -6.73
C HIS A 267 -1.38 2.46 -5.36
N PHE A 268 -0.81 3.47 -4.70
CA PHE A 268 -0.11 3.30 -3.44
C PHE A 268 -0.57 4.31 -2.40
N LEU A 269 0.01 4.18 -1.20
CA LEU A 269 0.01 5.21 -0.19
C LEU A 269 0.56 6.53 -0.77
N PRO A 270 -0.26 7.58 -0.92
CA PRO A 270 0.21 8.81 -1.56
C PRO A 270 0.86 9.71 -0.50
N PRO A 271 2.16 10.03 -0.60
CA PRO A 271 2.80 10.91 0.38
C PRO A 271 2.22 12.32 0.40
N CYS A 272 1.64 12.78 -0.72
CA CYS A 272 1.02 14.11 -0.85
C CYS A 272 -0.33 14.26 -0.12
N LEU A 273 -0.84 13.19 0.51
CA LEU A 273 -1.90 13.34 1.51
C LEU A 273 -1.40 14.02 2.78
N ASN A 274 -0.10 13.98 3.08
CA ASN A 274 0.48 14.88 4.07
C ASN A 274 0.68 16.26 3.44
N PRO A 275 -0.01 17.32 3.89
CA PRO A 275 0.08 18.66 3.29
C PRO A 275 1.49 19.26 3.36
N ASN A 276 2.35 18.75 4.25
CA ASN A 276 3.72 19.26 4.40
C ASN A 276 4.75 18.52 3.54
N PHE A 277 4.37 17.40 2.90
CA PHE A 277 5.31 16.54 2.18
C PHE A 277 6.05 17.29 1.06
N LEU A 278 5.34 18.18 0.35
CA LEU A 278 5.87 18.91 -0.80
C LEU A 278 6.61 20.21 -0.44
N ASN A 279 6.71 20.59 0.84
CA ASN A 279 7.25 21.89 1.24
C ASN A 279 8.71 22.13 0.79
N ASP A 280 9.48 21.05 0.62
CA ASP A 280 10.90 21.05 0.26
C ASP A 280 11.18 20.24 -1.02
N LYS A 281 10.15 19.89 -1.78
CA LYS A 281 10.25 19.03 -2.96
C LYS A 281 9.71 19.73 -4.19
N THR A 282 10.34 19.45 -5.33
CA THR A 282 9.85 19.86 -6.63
C THR A 282 9.00 18.73 -7.19
N MET A 283 7.77 19.03 -7.60
CA MET A 283 6.95 18.04 -8.31
C MET A 283 7.68 17.53 -9.55
N GLY A 284 7.43 16.27 -9.91
CA GLY A 284 8.01 15.63 -11.08
C GLY A 284 7.59 14.17 -11.16
N GLU A 285 8.02 13.50 -12.23
CA GLU A 285 7.95 12.05 -12.33
C GLU A 285 8.86 11.41 -11.26
N CYS A 286 8.45 10.27 -10.72
CA CYS A 286 9.18 9.37 -9.83
C CYS A 286 10.25 8.60 -10.63
N LEU A 287 11.00 9.34 -11.45
CA LEU A 287 12.09 8.84 -12.28
C LEU A 287 13.33 9.67 -11.96
N LEU A 288 14.48 9.01 -11.89
CA LEU A 288 15.78 9.62 -11.61
C LEU A 288 15.78 10.43 -10.30
N SER A 289 15.00 9.99 -9.31
CA SER A 289 14.88 10.60 -7.99
C SER A 289 14.89 9.53 -6.89
N GLU A 290 15.01 9.95 -5.62
CA GLU A 290 14.96 9.05 -4.46
C GLU A 290 13.67 8.21 -4.43
N CYS A 291 12.60 8.74 -5.03
CA CYS A 291 11.34 8.06 -5.24
C CYS A 291 11.46 6.76 -6.06
N GLU A 292 12.32 6.74 -7.09
CA GLU A 292 12.51 5.56 -7.95
C GLU A 292 13.33 4.47 -7.23
N ASP A 293 14.33 4.88 -6.46
CA ASP A 293 15.28 3.97 -5.81
C ASP A 293 14.57 3.09 -4.76
N ASP A 294 13.66 3.67 -3.97
CA ASP A 294 12.83 2.98 -2.98
C ASP A 294 11.45 3.67 -2.83
N PRO A 295 10.45 3.27 -3.65
CA PRO A 295 9.14 3.91 -3.65
C PRO A 295 8.38 3.68 -2.33
N MET A 296 8.67 2.60 -1.61
CA MET A 296 8.04 2.30 -0.32
C MET A 296 8.53 3.27 0.75
N GLN A 297 9.85 3.41 0.91
CA GLN A 297 10.41 4.36 1.88
C GLN A 297 10.10 5.81 1.50
N TRP A 298 10.08 6.12 0.21
CA TRP A 298 9.68 7.45 -0.27
C TRP A 298 8.26 7.79 0.18
N ALA A 299 7.27 6.93 -0.10
CA ALA A 299 5.91 7.17 0.33
C ALA A 299 5.78 7.22 1.86
N LEU A 300 6.45 6.30 2.55
CA LEU A 300 6.39 6.18 4.01
C LEU A 300 7.00 7.40 4.71
N SER A 301 7.97 8.09 4.10
CA SER A 301 8.58 9.30 4.67
C SER A 301 7.56 10.40 5.02
N ALA A 302 6.44 10.48 4.28
CA ALA A 302 5.35 11.41 4.59
C ALA A 302 4.54 11.04 5.85
N TYR A 303 4.75 9.84 6.38
CA TYR A 303 4.00 9.27 7.50
C TYR A 303 4.87 8.98 8.71
N GLN A 304 6.14 9.41 8.74
CA GLN A 304 7.04 9.13 9.86
C GLN A 304 7.02 10.20 10.96
N GLU A 305 6.35 11.33 10.73
CA GLU A 305 6.38 12.47 11.64
C GLU A 305 4.99 12.94 12.10
N ASN A 306 4.97 13.58 13.27
CA ASN A 306 3.82 14.30 13.81
C ASN A 306 2.56 13.41 13.93
N GLU A 307 1.40 13.95 13.55
CA GLU A 307 0.12 13.23 13.56
C GLU A 307 -0.01 12.15 12.47
N TRP A 308 0.90 12.14 11.49
CA TRP A 308 0.91 11.17 10.39
C TRP A 308 1.66 9.87 10.74
N ALA A 309 2.46 9.90 11.82
CA ALA A 309 3.14 8.75 12.44
C ALA A 309 2.24 7.86 13.29
N ARG A 310 0.92 7.97 13.13
CA ARG A 310 -0.10 7.21 13.86
C ARG A 310 -1.27 6.92 12.94
N LYS A 311 -2.21 6.11 13.40
CA LYS A 311 -3.48 5.84 12.72
C LYS A 311 -4.17 7.13 12.26
N LYS A 312 -4.14 7.36 10.95
CA LYS A 312 -4.69 8.56 10.30
C LYS A 312 -5.65 8.14 9.20
N ILE A 313 -6.82 8.79 9.12
CA ILE A 313 -7.77 8.58 8.02
C ILE A 313 -7.16 9.13 6.74
N ILE A 314 -7.08 8.29 5.71
CA ILE A 314 -6.55 8.68 4.39
C ILE A 314 -7.57 8.58 3.27
N GLY A 315 -8.72 7.91 3.49
CA GLY A 315 -9.72 7.72 2.46
C GLY A 315 -10.98 6.98 2.90
N LEU A 316 -11.85 6.75 1.92
CA LEU A 316 -13.10 6.01 1.99
C LEU A 316 -13.07 4.91 0.94
N SER A 317 -13.24 3.66 1.33
CA SER A 317 -13.42 2.55 0.39
C SER A 317 -14.79 2.63 -0.29
N LYS A 318 -14.90 2.00 -1.47
CA LYS A 318 -16.14 2.00 -2.25
C LYS A 318 -17.32 1.35 -1.53
N ASP A 319 -17.04 0.43 -0.61
CA ASP A 319 -18.02 -0.22 0.26
C ASP A 319 -18.39 0.61 1.52
N GLY A 320 -17.92 1.85 1.61
CA GLY A 320 -18.32 2.82 2.63
C GLY A 320 -17.52 2.78 3.92
N ARG A 321 -16.40 2.06 3.96
CA ARG A 321 -15.57 1.91 5.16
C ARG A 321 -14.41 2.89 5.21
N PRO A 322 -14.03 3.36 6.41
CA PRO A 322 -12.85 4.19 6.57
C PRO A 322 -11.58 3.46 6.13
N MET A 323 -10.64 4.21 5.55
CA MET A 323 -9.28 3.76 5.27
C MET A 323 -8.28 4.52 6.10
N TYR A 324 -7.31 3.81 6.66
CA TYR A 324 -6.25 4.39 7.48
C TYR A 324 -4.88 4.23 6.81
N GLY A 325 -3.97 5.14 7.14
CA GLY A 325 -2.58 5.09 6.71
C GLY A 325 -1.80 3.90 7.29
N PRO A 326 -0.46 3.88 7.11
CA PRO A 326 0.34 2.69 7.32
C PRO A 326 0.62 2.35 8.79
N HIS A 327 0.28 3.28 9.70
CA HIS A 327 0.52 3.13 11.13
C HIS A 327 -0.77 2.79 11.88
N ASP A 328 -0.63 1.99 12.92
CA ASP A 328 -1.66 1.68 13.90
C ASP A 328 -1.78 2.77 14.99
N ASP A 329 -2.60 2.51 16.00
CA ASP A 329 -2.81 3.45 17.11
C ASP A 329 -1.56 3.64 17.98
N SER A 330 -0.63 2.70 17.95
CA SER A 330 0.66 2.77 18.66
C SER A 330 1.75 3.49 17.84
N GLY A 331 1.47 3.80 16.57
CA GLY A 331 2.45 4.37 15.64
C GLY A 331 3.38 3.32 15.03
N GLN A 332 3.08 2.03 15.18
CA GLN A 332 3.80 0.96 14.51
C GLN A 332 3.18 0.70 13.15
N LEU A 333 3.99 0.23 12.20
CA LEU A 333 3.48 -0.22 10.90
C LEU A 333 2.56 -1.42 11.09
N TRP A 334 1.46 -1.45 10.33
CA TRP A 334 0.65 -2.65 10.22
C TRP A 334 1.52 -3.83 9.78
N GLN A 335 1.36 -4.95 10.48
CA GLN A 335 2.03 -6.21 10.14
C GLN A 335 1.08 -7.11 9.35
N PRO A 336 1.60 -8.07 8.56
CA PRO A 336 0.77 -9.07 7.88
C PRO A 336 -0.21 -9.79 8.80
N SER A 337 0.17 -9.99 10.06
CA SER A 337 -0.68 -10.62 11.08
C SER A 337 -1.90 -9.78 11.49
N ASN A 338 -1.94 -8.50 11.15
CA ASN A 338 -3.00 -7.58 11.57
C ASN A 338 -4.11 -7.43 10.53
N VAL A 339 -3.88 -7.87 9.29
CA VAL A 339 -4.78 -7.64 8.16
C VAL A 339 -5.25 -8.94 7.52
N ASP A 340 -6.41 -8.87 6.86
CA ASP A 340 -6.93 -9.94 6.02
C ASP A 340 -6.47 -9.82 4.55
N ALA A 341 -6.94 -10.71 3.67
CA ALA A 341 -6.59 -10.73 2.25
C ALA A 341 -6.91 -9.43 1.50
N CYS A 342 -7.94 -8.71 1.94
CA CYS A 342 -8.36 -7.44 1.34
C CYS A 342 -7.65 -6.24 1.97
N ASN A 343 -6.63 -6.47 2.80
CA ASN A 343 -5.90 -5.43 3.53
C ASN A 343 -6.75 -4.69 4.56
N GLY A 344 -7.71 -5.36 5.18
CA GLY A 344 -8.50 -4.76 6.26
C GLY A 344 -8.32 -5.40 7.62
N VAL A 345 -8.66 -4.60 8.62
CA VAL A 345 -8.50 -4.86 10.05
C VAL A 345 -9.89 -4.96 10.68
N ARG A 346 -10.07 -6.01 11.48
CA ARG A 346 -11.30 -6.24 12.26
C ARG A 346 -11.22 -5.48 13.58
N ALA A 347 -12.27 -4.71 13.86
CA ALA A 347 -12.45 -3.96 15.10
C ALA A 347 -13.90 -4.12 15.55
N ASP A 348 -14.26 -5.35 15.95
CA ASP A 348 -15.64 -5.80 16.17
C ASP A 348 -16.51 -4.75 16.89
N PRO A 349 -17.70 -4.42 16.34
CA PRO A 349 -18.34 -5.02 15.17
C PRO A 349 -17.91 -4.39 13.82
N TYR A 350 -16.93 -3.49 13.83
CA TYR A 350 -16.53 -2.71 12.66
C TYR A 350 -15.35 -3.34 11.92
N TYR A 351 -15.15 -2.88 10.70
CA TYR A 351 -14.08 -3.31 9.82
C TYR A 351 -13.61 -2.10 9.01
N HIS A 352 -12.29 -1.95 8.85
CA HIS A 352 -11.70 -0.84 8.12
C HIS A 352 -10.52 -1.32 7.29
N TYR A 353 -10.20 -0.61 6.23
CA TYR A 353 -9.01 -0.89 5.45
C TYR A 353 -7.82 -0.10 5.96
N VAL A 354 -6.63 -0.61 5.73
CA VAL A 354 -5.38 0.06 6.04
C VAL A 354 -4.50 0.06 4.81
N THR A 355 -3.49 0.93 4.80
CA THR A 355 -2.42 0.82 3.82
C THR A 355 -1.27 0.02 4.38
N THR A 356 -0.62 -0.75 3.53
CA THR A 356 0.52 -1.59 3.90
C THR A 356 1.69 -1.33 2.95
N LEU A 357 2.85 -1.93 3.23
CA LEU A 357 4.04 -1.82 2.39
C LEU A 357 4.11 -2.92 1.31
N TRP A 358 3.08 -3.76 1.22
CA TRP A 358 2.97 -4.87 0.28
C TRP A 358 1.65 -4.81 -0.49
N HIS A 359 1.58 -5.50 -1.62
CA HIS A 359 0.36 -5.61 -2.40
C HIS A 359 -0.67 -6.57 -1.76
N PRO A 360 -1.99 -6.24 -1.77
CA PRO A 360 -2.57 -4.97 -2.19
C PRO A 360 -2.18 -3.87 -1.20
N TYR A 361 -1.83 -2.69 -1.68
CA TYR A 361 -1.31 -1.62 -0.81
C TYR A 361 -2.38 -0.85 -0.06
N VAL A 362 -3.62 -0.96 -0.54
CA VAL A 362 -4.82 -0.32 -0.01
C VAL A 362 -5.92 -1.39 0.04
N ALA A 363 -7.21 -1.02 -0.03
CA ALA A 363 -8.29 -2.01 -0.11
C ALA A 363 -8.14 -2.92 -1.36
N GLY A 364 -7.85 -4.20 -1.12
CA GLY A 364 -7.66 -5.23 -2.14
C GLY A 364 -8.95 -5.71 -2.80
N CYS A 365 -10.00 -5.82 -1.99
CA CYS A 365 -11.29 -6.40 -2.35
C CYS A 365 -12.35 -5.98 -1.33
N GLN A 366 -13.61 -6.39 -1.54
CA GLN A 366 -14.69 -6.13 -0.57
C GLN A 366 -14.59 -7.12 0.61
N GLY A 367 -14.00 -6.68 1.72
CA GLY A 367 -13.91 -7.45 2.96
C GLY A 367 -15.16 -7.38 3.86
N PRO A 368 -15.13 -8.03 5.04
CA PRO A 368 -14.00 -8.77 5.60
C PRO A 368 -13.76 -10.15 4.97
N THR A 369 -12.51 -10.61 5.00
CA THR A 369 -12.03 -11.90 4.49
C THR A 369 -11.23 -12.66 5.54
N ASN A 370 -10.78 -13.86 5.18
CA ASN A 370 -9.88 -14.71 5.97
C ASN A 370 -8.49 -14.05 6.14
N LEU A 371 -7.85 -14.33 7.29
CA LEU A 371 -6.50 -13.88 7.59
C LEU A 371 -5.50 -14.71 6.78
N VAL A 372 -4.95 -14.11 5.72
CA VAL A 372 -4.11 -14.80 4.74
C VAL A 372 -2.82 -15.40 5.29
N HIS A 373 -2.29 -14.83 6.37
CA HIS A 373 -1.08 -15.33 7.02
C HIS A 373 -1.33 -16.61 7.84
N GLU A 374 -2.58 -16.93 8.16
CA GLU A 374 -2.96 -18.15 8.87
C GLU A 374 -3.18 -19.33 7.91
N GLU A 375 -3.35 -19.06 6.62
CA GLU A 375 -3.64 -20.08 5.62
C GLU A 375 -2.41 -20.84 5.10
N SER A 376 -2.68 -22.02 4.55
CA SER A 376 -1.69 -22.89 3.93
C SER A 376 -2.27 -23.41 2.61
N PRO A 377 -1.69 -23.06 1.44
CA PRO A 377 -0.50 -22.22 1.25
C PRO A 377 -0.75 -20.74 1.60
N PRO A 378 0.31 -19.97 1.91
CA PRO A 378 0.17 -18.53 2.09
C PRO A 378 -0.34 -17.86 0.81
N PHE A 379 -0.99 -16.73 0.98
CA PHE A 379 -1.48 -15.90 -0.12
C PHE A 379 -0.32 -15.28 -0.89
N TYR A 380 -0.43 -15.27 -2.22
CA TYR A 380 0.50 -14.63 -3.14
C TYR A 380 -0.26 -13.75 -4.12
N ALA A 381 0.07 -12.46 -4.20
CA ALA A 381 -0.47 -11.57 -5.21
C ALA A 381 0.29 -11.78 -6.53
N THR A 382 -0.26 -12.56 -7.47
CA THR A 382 0.43 -12.87 -8.74
C THR A 382 0.59 -11.68 -9.69
N CYS A 383 0.05 -10.52 -9.34
CA CYS A 383 0.20 -9.27 -10.06
C CYS A 383 1.28 -8.37 -9.46
N SER A 384 1.98 -8.76 -8.40
CA SER A 384 3.02 -7.94 -7.78
C SER A 384 4.21 -8.78 -7.36
N LEU A 385 5.42 -8.26 -7.55
CA LEU A 385 6.64 -8.82 -6.97
C LEU A 385 6.80 -8.43 -5.49
N ASN A 386 6.00 -7.50 -4.97
CA ASN A 386 6.06 -7.03 -3.58
C ASN A 386 4.83 -7.54 -2.81
N GLY A 387 4.68 -8.85 -2.79
CA GLY A 387 3.57 -9.53 -2.11
C GLY A 387 3.76 -9.59 -0.58
N ILE A 388 2.68 -9.91 0.13
CA ILE A 388 2.67 -9.99 1.60
C ILE A 388 3.70 -10.98 2.16
N GLU A 389 4.02 -12.01 1.39
CA GLU A 389 4.97 -13.08 1.74
C GLU A 389 6.37 -12.55 2.06
N GLU A 390 6.78 -11.42 1.50
CA GLU A 390 8.09 -10.81 1.77
C GLU A 390 8.17 -10.18 3.16
N TYR A 391 7.00 -9.87 3.74
CA TYR A 391 6.85 -9.21 5.04
C TYR A 391 6.39 -10.17 6.12
N MET A 392 6.00 -11.39 5.74
CA MET A 392 5.80 -12.45 6.71
C MET A 392 7.19 -12.79 7.26
N GLU A 393 7.43 -12.44 8.53
CA GLU A 393 8.54 -12.99 9.29
C GLU A 393 8.65 -14.47 8.93
N PRO A 394 9.82 -14.94 8.43
CA PRO A 394 9.95 -16.33 8.04
C PRO A 394 9.41 -17.11 9.21
N ARG A 395 8.32 -17.87 9.01
CA ARG A 395 7.83 -18.78 10.04
C ARG A 395 9.08 -19.58 10.35
N LYS A 396 9.77 -19.27 11.46
CA LYS A 396 10.95 -20.00 11.91
C LYS A 396 10.42 -21.40 11.86
N SER A 397 10.81 -22.16 10.85
CA SER A 397 10.30 -23.51 10.77
C SER A 397 10.78 -24.09 12.09
N LEU A 398 9.87 -24.65 12.87
CA LEU A 398 10.20 -25.07 14.24
C LEU A 398 11.38 -26.07 14.27
N GLY A 399 11.88 -26.52 13.10
CA GLY A 399 13.17 -27.20 12.91
C GLY A 399 14.37 -26.36 12.43
N GLU A 400 14.25 -25.25 11.69
CA GLU A 400 15.44 -24.58 11.09
C GLU A 400 16.28 -23.78 12.08
N SER A 401 15.73 -23.30 13.20
CA SER A 401 16.58 -22.66 14.23
C SER A 401 17.59 -23.64 14.84
N CYS A 402 17.29 -24.94 14.82
CA CYS A 402 18.21 -26.00 15.26
C CYS A 402 19.07 -26.60 14.13
N VAL A 403 18.63 -26.53 12.87
CA VAL A 403 19.42 -27.02 11.71
C VAL A 403 20.45 -25.99 11.25
N ALA A 404 20.17 -24.68 11.34
CA ALA A 404 21.08 -23.62 10.92
C ALA A 404 22.28 -23.43 11.88
N ASN A 405 22.16 -23.84 13.14
CA ASN A 405 23.28 -23.94 14.05
C ASN A 405 23.93 -25.32 13.92
N GLN A 406 24.96 -25.45 13.07
CA GLN A 406 25.88 -26.60 13.03
C GLN A 406 26.51 -26.96 14.41
N HIS A 407 26.26 -26.16 15.45
CA HIS A 407 26.73 -26.38 16.81
C HIS A 407 25.95 -27.42 17.63
N CYS A 408 24.80 -27.93 17.17
CA CYS A 408 24.02 -28.92 17.93
C CYS A 408 24.16 -30.35 17.39
N ALA A 409 25.23 -30.64 16.65
CA ALA A 409 25.53 -31.95 16.06
C ALA A 409 25.62 -33.13 17.05
N SER A 410 25.54 -32.88 18.36
CA SER A 410 25.53 -33.92 19.42
C SER A 410 24.54 -33.67 20.57
N GLN A 411 23.65 -32.66 20.46
CA GLN A 411 22.74 -32.26 21.54
C GLN A 411 21.28 -32.31 21.12
N ILE A 412 20.37 -32.47 22.09
CA ILE A 412 18.92 -32.50 21.86
C ILE A 412 18.41 -31.06 21.85
N CYS A 413 17.68 -30.71 20.80
CA CYS A 413 17.02 -29.41 20.65
C CYS A 413 15.80 -29.36 21.59
N ASP A 414 15.81 -28.50 22.59
CA ASP A 414 14.63 -28.19 23.38
C ASP A 414 13.82 -27.12 22.66
N LEU A 415 12.83 -27.56 21.87
CA LEU A 415 11.97 -26.67 21.06
C LEU A 415 11.21 -25.66 21.93
N ALA A 416 10.93 -25.96 23.20
CA ALA A 416 10.17 -25.06 24.06
C ALA A 416 10.98 -23.85 24.51
N ASN A 417 12.31 -23.97 24.55
CA ASN A 417 13.20 -22.97 25.12
C ASN A 417 14.22 -22.40 24.11
N GLU A 418 14.24 -22.89 22.86
CA GLU A 418 15.22 -22.52 21.83
C GLU A 418 16.70 -22.71 22.29
N VAL A 419 16.99 -23.74 23.10
CA VAL A 419 18.35 -24.01 23.60
C VAL A 419 18.78 -25.45 23.29
N CYS A 420 20.06 -25.64 22.97
CA CYS A 420 20.65 -26.96 22.84
C CYS A 420 21.01 -27.54 24.21
N SER A 421 20.46 -28.70 24.53
CA SER A 421 20.61 -29.37 25.81
C SER A 421 21.34 -30.71 25.66
N ASN A 422 22.24 -31.00 26.59
CA ASN A 422 22.86 -32.32 26.74
C ASN A 422 21.91 -33.35 27.39
N ASN A 423 20.81 -32.89 27.97
CA ASN A 423 19.90 -33.74 28.73
C ASN A 423 18.64 -33.96 27.90
N ALA A 424 18.32 -35.24 27.66
CA ALA A 424 17.01 -35.60 27.15
C ALA A 424 15.94 -35.04 28.11
N PRO A 425 14.88 -34.40 27.61
CA PRO A 425 13.77 -34.00 28.46
C PRO A 425 13.27 -35.22 29.22
N ALA A 426 12.90 -35.02 30.49
CA ALA A 426 12.34 -36.09 31.31
C ALA A 426 11.17 -36.72 30.54
N PRO A 427 11.06 -38.07 30.49
CA PRO A 427 10.01 -38.73 29.74
C PRO A 427 8.66 -38.17 30.19
N THR A 428 7.95 -37.56 29.25
CA THR A 428 6.58 -37.12 29.49
C THR A 428 5.77 -38.35 29.89
N PRO A 429 4.94 -38.25 30.96
CA PRO A 429 4.08 -39.36 31.34
C PRO A 429 3.19 -39.74 30.14
N PRO A 430 2.89 -41.04 29.97
CA PRO A 430 2.07 -41.50 28.84
C PRO A 430 0.75 -40.74 28.83
N VAL A 431 0.49 -40.06 27.72
CA VAL A 431 -0.76 -39.35 27.50
C VAL A 431 -1.83 -40.41 27.25
N GLU A 432 -2.77 -40.57 28.18
CA GLU A 432 -3.97 -41.37 27.94
C GLU A 432 -4.76 -40.76 26.79
N CYS A 433 -5.01 -41.54 25.73
CA CYS A 433 -5.95 -41.16 24.69
C CYS A 433 -7.34 -40.97 25.33
N ARG A 434 -7.79 -39.73 25.48
CA ARG A 434 -9.17 -39.47 25.92
C ARG A 434 -10.13 -40.00 24.86
N SER A 435 -10.98 -40.95 25.28
CA SER A 435 -12.16 -41.35 24.52
C SER A 435 -13.08 -40.15 24.39
N ASN A 436 -13.03 -39.42 23.27
CA ASN A 436 -14.11 -38.61 22.72
C ASN A 436 -13.64 -37.98 21.40
N GLY A 437 -13.68 -38.76 20.31
CA GLY A 437 -14.05 -38.32 18.96
C GLY A 437 -13.49 -37.03 18.33
N VAL A 438 -12.38 -36.47 18.81
CA VAL A 438 -11.71 -35.30 18.19
C VAL A 438 -10.34 -35.76 17.71
N GLY A 439 -10.08 -35.55 16.42
CA GLY A 439 -8.85 -35.98 15.74
C GLY A 439 -7.59 -35.46 16.44
N CYS A 440 -6.55 -36.30 16.44
CA CYS A 440 -5.24 -35.93 16.97
C CYS A 440 -4.64 -34.81 16.11
N MET A 441 -4.25 -33.68 16.73
CA MET A 441 -3.21 -32.85 16.14
C MET A 441 -1.91 -33.64 16.19
N ILE A 442 -1.32 -33.85 15.00
CA ILE A 442 -0.13 -34.64 14.79
C ILE A 442 1.08 -33.83 15.26
N ASP A 443 1.79 -34.31 16.27
CA ASP A 443 3.17 -33.92 16.57
C ASP A 443 4.10 -34.63 15.55
N ALA A 444 5.10 -33.91 15.05
CA ALA A 444 5.96 -34.29 13.92
C ALA A 444 6.87 -35.51 14.16
N ASN A 445 6.81 -36.12 15.36
CA ASN A 445 7.59 -37.31 15.71
C ASN A 445 6.84 -38.65 15.61
N CYS A 446 5.56 -38.66 15.22
CA CYS A 446 4.83 -39.89 14.94
C CYS A 446 4.82 -40.20 13.43
N CYS A 447 5.87 -40.88 12.94
CA CYS A 447 5.75 -41.60 11.68
C CYS A 447 4.66 -42.67 11.81
N SER A 448 3.78 -42.72 10.80
CA SER A 448 2.58 -43.55 10.75
C SER A 448 2.76 -44.97 11.29
N CYS A 449 2.13 -45.28 12.42
CA CYS A 449 1.89 -46.65 12.88
C CYS A 449 0.48 -46.72 13.46
N ASN A 450 -0.30 -47.71 13.06
CA ASN A 450 -1.67 -47.94 13.53
C ASN A 450 -1.73 -48.09 15.06
N CYS A 451 -2.70 -47.43 15.68
CA CYS A 451 -3.09 -47.71 17.06
C CYS A 451 -3.71 -49.11 17.15
N GLU A 452 -2.98 -50.08 17.68
CA GLU A 452 -3.54 -51.35 18.13
C GLU A 452 -3.51 -51.37 19.68
N ASN A 453 -4.66 -51.57 20.32
CA ASN A 453 -4.82 -51.69 21.78
C ASN A 453 -4.40 -50.45 22.62
N GLN A 454 -4.58 -49.22 22.12
CA GLN A 454 -4.39 -47.97 22.87
C GLN A 454 -2.97 -47.76 23.46
N VAL A 455 -1.93 -48.38 22.90
CA VAL A 455 -0.53 -48.16 23.33
C VAL A 455 0.39 -48.06 22.12
N CYS A 456 1.08 -46.93 21.94
CA CYS A 456 2.15 -46.80 20.95
C CYS A 456 3.41 -47.56 21.40
N ARG A 457 3.94 -48.46 20.57
CA ARG A 457 5.24 -49.13 20.80
C ARG A 457 6.17 -48.89 19.61
N GLN A 458 7.42 -48.50 19.89
CA GLN A 458 8.49 -48.38 18.90
C GLN A 458 8.96 -49.78 18.45
N GLY A 459 8.90 -50.06 17.15
CA GLY A 459 9.45 -51.27 16.54
C GLY A 459 9.76 -51.06 15.04
N THR A 460 10.92 -51.56 14.60
CA THR A 460 11.56 -51.34 13.29
C THR A 460 10.79 -51.90 12.08
N CYS A 461 10.64 -51.12 11.01
CA CYS A 461 10.08 -51.54 9.72
C CYS A 461 11.14 -52.19 8.79
N PRO A 462 10.80 -53.22 7.97
CA PRO A 462 11.70 -53.82 6.99
C PRO A 462 11.72 -53.05 5.64
N PRO A 463 12.77 -53.22 4.81
CA PRO A 463 12.94 -52.41 3.60
C PRO A 463 12.04 -52.84 2.44
N VAL A 464 11.52 -51.85 1.71
CA VAL A 464 10.67 -52.00 0.51
C VAL A 464 11.54 -52.15 -0.75
N ALA A 465 11.17 -53.09 -1.63
CA ALA A 465 11.86 -53.39 -2.90
C ALA A 465 11.49 -52.40 -4.03
N PRO A 466 12.39 -52.17 -5.01
CA PRO A 466 12.18 -51.19 -6.08
C PRO A 466 11.30 -51.73 -7.22
N PRO A 467 10.57 -50.85 -7.95
CA PRO A 467 9.70 -51.26 -9.06
C PRO A 467 10.47 -51.49 -10.38
N SER A 468 9.93 -52.38 -11.21
CA SER A 468 10.43 -52.76 -12.55
C SER A 468 10.02 -51.75 -13.65
N PRO A 469 10.77 -51.67 -14.78
CA PRO A 469 10.58 -50.63 -15.79
C PRO A 469 9.55 -51.02 -16.86
N THR A 470 8.72 -50.06 -17.27
CA THR A 470 7.83 -50.16 -18.42
C THR A 470 8.41 -49.46 -19.66
N THR A 471 8.17 -50.10 -20.80
CA THR A 471 8.63 -49.86 -22.17
C THR A 471 8.12 -48.57 -22.83
N ALA A 472 8.99 -47.91 -23.60
CA ALA A 472 8.70 -46.76 -24.46
C ALA A 472 8.26 -47.18 -25.89
N PRO A 473 7.45 -46.37 -26.62
CA PRO A 473 7.19 -46.53 -28.05
C PRO A 473 8.14 -45.70 -28.95
N PRO A 474 8.22 -45.98 -30.26
CA PRO A 474 9.34 -45.57 -31.14
C PRO A 474 9.17 -44.17 -31.77
N PRO A 475 10.27 -43.58 -32.31
CA PRO A 475 10.27 -42.21 -32.81
C PRO A 475 9.85 -42.10 -34.27
N SER A 476 9.07 -41.05 -34.58
CA SER A 476 8.77 -40.59 -35.94
C SER A 476 9.78 -39.52 -36.38
N SER A 477 10.35 -39.73 -37.56
CA SER A 477 11.33 -38.88 -38.25
C SER A 477 10.73 -37.63 -38.90
N LEU A 478 11.40 -36.48 -38.76
CA LEU A 478 11.23 -35.28 -39.60
C LEU A 478 12.60 -34.71 -40.04
N PRO A 479 12.66 -33.97 -41.18
CA PRO A 479 13.87 -33.72 -41.97
C PRO A 479 14.68 -32.47 -41.54
N PRO A 480 15.93 -32.29 -42.01
CA PRO A 480 16.88 -31.34 -41.45
C PRO A 480 16.70 -29.91 -41.99
N SER A 481 16.91 -28.92 -41.12
CA SER A 481 17.14 -27.51 -41.48
C SER A 481 18.64 -27.16 -41.45
N PRO A 482 19.06 -26.12 -42.19
CA PRO A 482 20.43 -25.94 -42.62
C PRO A 482 21.32 -25.22 -41.59
N THR A 483 22.61 -25.48 -41.75
CA THR A 483 23.80 -24.99 -41.04
C THR A 483 23.83 -23.49 -40.76
N GLY A 484 24.08 -23.12 -39.51
CA GLY A 484 24.40 -21.77 -39.07
C GLY A 484 25.87 -21.38 -39.30
N THR A 485 26.07 -20.12 -39.67
CA THR A 485 27.35 -19.41 -39.78
C THR A 485 27.89 -19.00 -38.41
N VAL A 486 29.20 -19.15 -38.24
CA VAL A 486 29.97 -18.79 -37.03
C VAL A 486 30.33 -17.30 -37.06
N ASN A 487 29.97 -16.54 -36.01
CA ASN A 487 30.43 -15.17 -35.81
C ASN A 487 31.81 -15.13 -35.11
N PRO A 488 32.68 -14.15 -35.43
CA PRO A 488 33.99 -13.99 -34.80
C PRO A 488 33.89 -13.38 -33.38
N PRO A 489 34.92 -13.55 -32.53
CA PRO A 489 34.92 -13.06 -31.15
C PRO A 489 35.03 -11.52 -31.10
N PRO A 490 34.43 -10.87 -30.07
CA PRO A 490 34.48 -9.42 -29.92
C PRO A 490 35.83 -8.92 -29.40
N SER A 491 36.25 -7.75 -29.90
CA SER A 491 37.45 -7.00 -29.50
C SER A 491 37.32 -6.35 -28.09
N PRO A 492 38.43 -6.12 -27.37
CA PRO A 492 38.42 -5.77 -25.94
C PRO A 492 38.50 -4.24 -25.67
N THR A 493 37.56 -3.46 -26.21
CA THR A 493 37.43 -2.03 -25.85
C THR A 493 35.95 -1.64 -25.79
N GLY A 494 35.28 -1.93 -24.68
CA GLY A 494 33.85 -1.62 -24.48
C GLY A 494 33.62 -0.63 -23.34
N SER A 495 32.99 0.50 -23.66
CA SER A 495 32.35 1.44 -22.72
C SER A 495 30.90 1.01 -22.46
N CYS A 496 30.38 1.15 -21.24
CA CYS A 496 28.98 0.80 -20.89
C CYS A 496 27.98 1.71 -21.64
N THR A 497 27.45 1.27 -22.78
CA THR A 497 26.55 2.09 -23.61
C THR A 497 25.06 1.78 -23.45
N GLU A 498 24.68 0.74 -22.72
CA GLU A 498 23.30 0.24 -22.69
C GLU A 498 22.66 0.46 -21.30
N ASN A 499 21.89 1.55 -21.20
CA ASN A 499 21.05 1.84 -20.02
C ASN A 499 19.84 0.92 -20.01
N GLY A 500 19.51 0.35 -18.84
CA GLY A 500 18.27 -0.40 -18.63
C GLY A 500 18.34 -1.90 -18.90
N ASP A 501 19.52 -2.44 -19.26
CA ASP A 501 19.71 -3.89 -19.29
C ASP A 501 19.80 -4.47 -17.87
N THR A 502 19.34 -5.71 -17.70
CA THR A 502 19.53 -6.43 -16.44
C THR A 502 21.02 -6.75 -16.25
N CYS A 503 21.54 -6.49 -15.04
CA CYS A 503 22.95 -6.68 -14.72
C CYS A 503 23.42 -8.14 -14.88
N GLY A 504 22.49 -9.11 -14.86
CA GLY A 504 22.79 -10.51 -15.13
C GLY A 504 22.98 -10.83 -16.62
N ALA A 505 22.39 -10.04 -17.52
CA ALA A 505 22.48 -10.23 -18.97
C ALA A 505 23.64 -9.45 -19.61
N SER A 506 24.05 -8.34 -19.00
CA SER A 506 25.12 -7.51 -19.53
C SER A 506 26.47 -7.83 -18.88
N SER A 507 27.34 -8.54 -19.63
CA SER A 507 28.74 -8.77 -19.25
C SER A 507 29.58 -7.48 -19.08
N GLN A 508 29.03 -6.33 -19.48
CA GLN A 508 29.68 -5.02 -19.42
C GLN A 508 29.22 -4.17 -18.23
N CYS A 509 28.29 -4.68 -17.41
CA CYS A 509 27.74 -3.96 -16.27
C CYS A 509 28.55 -4.27 -15.01
N CYS A 510 29.48 -3.38 -14.64
CA CYS A 510 30.20 -3.53 -13.38
C CYS A 510 29.23 -3.35 -12.20
N SER A 511 29.47 -4.06 -11.09
CA SER A 511 28.64 -3.98 -9.87
C SER A 511 28.41 -2.56 -9.35
N LEU A 512 29.32 -1.63 -9.64
CA LEU A 512 29.23 -0.21 -9.27
C LEU A 512 28.16 0.58 -10.06
N TYR A 513 27.68 0.06 -11.18
CA TYR A 513 26.68 0.70 -12.05
C TYR A 513 25.35 -0.05 -12.07
N CYS A 514 25.20 -1.05 -11.22
CA CYS A 514 23.97 -1.80 -11.07
C CYS A 514 23.07 -1.10 -10.05
N THR A 515 21.82 -0.80 -10.42
CA THR A 515 20.83 -0.30 -9.46
C THR A 515 20.49 -1.37 -8.43
N SER A 516 19.87 -0.98 -7.30
CA SER A 516 19.27 -1.90 -6.34
C SER A 516 18.29 -2.88 -6.98
N ARG A 517 17.67 -2.50 -8.11
CA ARG A 517 16.74 -3.30 -8.91
C ARG A 517 17.41 -4.18 -9.98
N GLY A 518 18.75 -4.22 -10.04
CA GLY A 518 19.45 -5.10 -10.96
C GLY A 518 19.55 -4.60 -12.40
N PHE A 519 19.51 -3.28 -12.63
CA PHE A 519 19.64 -2.68 -13.97
C PHE A 519 20.89 -1.81 -14.14
N CYS A 520 21.42 -1.72 -15.36
CA CYS A 520 22.64 -0.96 -15.67
C CYS A 520 22.40 0.55 -15.82
N ARG A 521 23.25 1.36 -15.16
CA ARG A 521 23.35 2.83 -15.31
C ARG A 521 24.59 3.23 -16.13
N ASN A 522 24.44 4.25 -16.97
CA ASN A 522 25.51 4.79 -17.82
C ASN A 522 26.52 5.60 -16.96
N PRO A 523 27.83 5.35 -17.06
CA PRO A 523 28.84 6.07 -16.30
C PRO A 523 28.95 7.57 -16.64
N THR A 524 28.38 8.06 -17.75
CA THR A 524 28.46 9.48 -18.14
C THR A 524 27.37 10.36 -17.53
N THR A 525 26.36 9.80 -16.85
CA THR A 525 25.46 10.60 -16.01
C THR A 525 26.16 10.87 -14.68
N PRO A 526 26.58 12.12 -14.38
CA PRO A 526 27.15 12.44 -13.09
C PRO A 526 26.12 12.15 -12.01
N ASN A 527 26.54 11.56 -10.89
CA ASN A 527 25.71 11.61 -9.68
C ASN A 527 25.34 13.09 -9.45
N PRO A 528 24.07 13.41 -9.15
CA PRO A 528 23.76 14.75 -8.68
C PRO A 528 24.70 15.04 -7.50
N PRO A 529 25.35 16.21 -7.47
CA PRO A 529 26.20 16.54 -6.34
C PRO A 529 25.36 16.38 -5.06
N PRO A 530 25.93 15.80 -3.99
CA PRO A 530 25.22 15.76 -2.71
C PRO A 530 24.74 17.18 -2.42
N SER A 531 23.42 17.33 -2.23
CA SER A 531 22.83 18.61 -1.87
C SER A 531 23.69 19.24 -0.78
N PRO A 532 24.14 20.49 -0.92
CA PRO A 532 24.98 21.11 0.08
C PRO A 532 24.26 20.98 1.41
N THR A 533 24.86 20.29 2.37
CA THR A 533 24.43 20.28 3.76
C THR A 533 24.35 21.74 4.18
N ARG A 534 23.14 22.28 4.14
CA ARG A 534 22.87 23.64 4.57
C ARG A 534 23.23 23.66 6.05
N PRO A 535 24.06 24.61 6.51
CA PRO A 535 24.28 24.75 7.94
C PRO A 535 22.92 24.88 8.62
N PRO A 536 22.74 24.27 9.82
CA PRO A 536 21.48 24.34 10.53
C PRO A 536 21.02 25.79 10.60
N PRO A 537 19.75 26.09 10.29
CA PRO A 537 19.24 27.45 10.39
C PRO A 537 19.54 27.96 11.80
N THR A 538 20.19 29.13 11.87
CA THR A 538 20.30 29.86 13.13
C THR A 538 18.92 29.93 13.78
N PRO A 539 18.79 29.64 15.09
CA PRO A 539 17.51 29.72 15.78
C PRO A 539 16.86 31.06 15.46
N ASN A 540 15.64 31.04 14.94
CA ASN A 540 14.87 32.25 14.79
C ASN A 540 14.79 32.93 16.17
N PRO A 541 14.99 34.26 16.27
CA PRO A 541 14.70 34.97 17.50
C PRO A 541 13.25 34.65 17.90
N PRO A 542 12.98 34.49 19.20
CA PRO A 542 11.63 34.19 19.67
C PRO A 542 10.66 35.23 19.09
N PRO A 543 9.47 34.81 18.64
CA PRO A 543 8.48 35.75 18.13
C PRO A 543 8.23 36.82 19.20
N PRO A 544 8.11 38.11 18.79
CA PRO A 544 7.74 39.15 19.73
C PRO A 544 6.45 38.72 20.43
N SER A 545 6.43 38.88 21.76
CA SER A 545 5.25 38.57 22.57
C SER A 545 4.01 39.22 21.94
N PRO A 546 2.88 38.50 21.87
CA PRO A 546 1.68 39.03 21.24
C PRO A 546 1.31 40.34 21.94
N THR A 547 1.40 41.45 21.21
CA THR A 547 0.78 42.70 21.63
C THR A 547 -0.70 42.44 21.81
N SER A 548 -1.20 42.77 23.01
CA SER A 548 -2.60 42.66 23.37
C SER A 548 -3.50 43.18 22.24
N PRO A 549 -4.58 42.45 21.88
CA PRO A 549 -5.50 42.92 20.88
C PRO A 549 -6.07 44.29 21.30
N PRO A 550 -6.25 45.22 20.35
CA PRO A 550 -6.94 46.48 20.64
C PRO A 550 -8.34 46.17 21.20
N PRO A 551 -8.83 46.96 22.15
CA PRO A 551 -10.15 46.74 22.75
C PRO A 551 -11.21 46.71 21.64
N THR A 552 -12.01 45.66 21.65
CA THR A 552 -13.19 45.50 20.79
C THR A 552 -14.09 46.73 20.90
N PRO A 553 -14.56 47.30 19.77
CA PRO A 553 -15.56 48.36 19.79
C PRO A 553 -16.81 47.88 20.52
N ASN A 554 -17.37 48.73 21.39
CA ASN A 554 -18.64 48.44 22.05
C ASN A 554 -19.72 48.15 21.00
N PRO A 555 -20.56 47.13 21.22
CA PRO A 555 -21.67 46.84 20.32
C PRO A 555 -22.63 48.06 20.26
N PRO A 556 -23.19 48.37 19.08
CA PRO A 556 -24.19 49.41 18.96
C PRO A 556 -25.41 49.07 19.83
N PRO A 557 -26.07 50.09 20.41
CA PRO A 557 -27.27 49.87 21.21
C PRO A 557 -28.36 49.18 20.38
N PRO A 558 -29.16 48.30 20.98
CA PRO A 558 -30.21 47.57 20.28
C PRO A 558 -31.22 48.54 19.67
N SER A 559 -31.53 48.31 18.39
CA SER A 559 -32.60 49.01 17.68
C SER A 559 -33.93 48.86 18.43
N PRO A 560 -34.76 49.91 18.52
CA PRO A 560 -36.04 49.85 19.21
C PRO A 560 -36.95 48.82 18.53
N THR A 561 -37.41 47.85 19.31
CA THR A 561 -38.40 46.85 18.94
C THR A 561 -39.67 47.52 18.43
N SER A 562 -40.11 47.13 17.24
CA SER A 562 -41.41 47.52 16.68
C SER A 562 -42.55 47.07 17.59
N PRO A 563 -43.60 47.89 17.79
CA PRO A 563 -44.73 47.53 18.63
C PRO A 563 -45.55 46.39 17.99
N PRO A 564 -46.21 45.54 18.82
CA PRO A 564 -47.02 44.44 18.34
C PRO A 564 -48.25 44.95 17.57
N PRO A 565 -48.74 44.18 16.57
CA PRO A 565 -49.90 44.58 15.80
C PRO A 565 -51.16 44.57 16.69
N THR A 566 -51.86 45.69 16.70
CA THR A 566 -53.21 45.82 17.28
C THR A 566 -54.20 44.89 16.57
N PRO A 567 -55.12 44.23 17.30
CA PRO A 567 -56.20 43.48 16.67
C PRO A 567 -57.20 44.45 16.05
N ASN A 568 -57.57 44.22 14.79
CA ASN A 568 -58.65 44.94 14.12
C ASN A 568 -60.01 44.53 14.70
N PRO A 569 -60.96 45.47 14.87
CA PRO A 569 -62.36 45.20 15.17
C PRO A 569 -63.13 44.64 13.96
#